data_AF-A0A179GKP7-F1
#
_entry.id   AF-A0A179GKP7-F1
#
_cell.length_a   1.000
_cell.length_b   1.000
_cell.length_c   1.000
_cell.angle_alpha   90.00
_cell.angle_beta   90.00
_cell.angle_gamma   90.00
#
_symmetry.space_group_name_H-M   'P 1'
#
loop_
_entity.id
_entity.type
_entity.pdbx_description
1 polymer ?
#
loop_
_entity_poly.entity_id
_entity_poly.type
_entity_poly.pdbx_seq_one_letter_code
_entity_poly.pdbx_strand_id
1 'polypeptide(L)'
;MPSREELTRIRDNYLALWGGDLSLADKVVAQDVKLNIDRHPSANGSAPVVVNDIKAFLEFVKFARAGWETFEFKVIHWVAEGHNIAVRWKAEAIMGKDYSAPTTLKPGDPVTWNGTDFLVINDSNLIKEVNIAQDMMELFHVLGMTSVPV
;
A
#
# COMPACT_ATOMS: atom_id res chain seq x y z
N MET A 1 -9.95 19.52 14.39
CA MET A 1 -9.36 18.16 14.49
C MET A 1 -10.44 17.16 14.12
N PRO A 2 -10.12 16.15 13.28
CA PRO A 2 -11.08 15.16 12.82
C PRO A 2 -11.57 14.29 13.99
N SER A 3 -12.82 13.87 13.94
CA SER A 3 -13.37 12.91 14.90
C SER A 3 -12.79 11.50 14.67
N ARG A 4 -12.93 10.62 15.67
CA ARG A 4 -12.52 9.21 15.51
C ARG A 4 -13.28 8.51 14.37
N GLU A 5 -14.54 8.86 14.15
CA GLU A 5 -15.36 8.34 13.05
C GLU A 5 -14.86 8.82 11.70
N GLU A 6 -14.46 10.09 11.59
CA GLU A 6 -13.84 10.63 10.37
C GLU A 6 -12.51 9.94 10.06
N LEU A 7 -11.65 9.76 11.08
CA LEU A 7 -10.38 9.04 10.93
C LEU A 7 -10.60 7.58 10.54
N THR A 8 -11.64 6.94 11.07
CA THR A 8 -12.04 5.57 10.69
C THR A 8 -12.41 5.52 9.21
N ARG A 9 -13.23 6.45 8.73
CA ARG A 9 -13.63 6.53 7.32
C ARG A 9 -12.44 6.82 6.40
N ILE A 10 -11.52 7.71 6.79
CA ILE A 10 -10.30 8.00 6.01
C ILE A 10 -9.44 6.75 5.88
N ARG A 11 -9.20 6.01 6.97
CA ARG A 11 -8.46 4.74 6.95
C ARG A 11 -9.13 3.74 6.01
N ASP A 12 -10.43 3.53 6.14
CA ASP A 12 -11.15 2.51 5.36
C ASP A 12 -11.15 2.85 3.87
N ASN A 13 -11.39 4.11 3.52
CA ASN A 13 -11.33 4.54 2.13
C ASN A 13 -9.89 4.46 1.57
N TYR A 14 -8.87 4.74 2.39
CA TYR A 14 -7.47 4.58 2.00
C TYR A 14 -7.12 3.11 1.71
N LEU A 15 -7.56 2.17 2.54
CA LEU A 15 -7.33 0.74 2.28
C LEU A 15 -8.16 0.23 1.10
N ALA A 16 -9.38 0.73 0.90
CA ALA A 16 -10.19 0.42 -0.29
C ALA A 16 -9.57 0.98 -1.58
N LEU A 17 -8.92 2.15 -1.52
CA LEU A 17 -8.15 2.71 -2.63
C LEU A 17 -7.00 1.78 -3.04
N TRP A 18 -6.22 1.29 -2.07
CA TRP A 18 -5.22 0.24 -2.31
C TRP A 18 -5.83 -1.08 -2.79
N GLY A 19 -7.07 -1.35 -2.36
CA GLY A 19 -7.94 -2.44 -2.84
C GLY A 19 -8.41 -2.28 -4.29
N GLY A 20 -8.18 -1.11 -4.92
CA GLY A 20 -8.49 -0.86 -6.32
C GLY A 20 -9.68 0.07 -6.57
N ASP A 21 -10.37 0.56 -5.53
CA ASP A 21 -11.43 1.55 -5.71
C ASP A 21 -10.84 2.96 -5.91
N LEU A 22 -10.38 3.19 -7.14
CA LEU A 22 -9.76 4.47 -7.54
C LEU A 22 -10.74 5.65 -7.53
N SER A 23 -12.05 5.40 -7.43
CA SER A 23 -13.06 6.46 -7.35
C SER A 23 -13.00 7.24 -6.03
N LEU A 24 -12.29 6.71 -5.04
CA LEU A 24 -12.11 7.32 -3.72
C LEU A 24 -10.95 8.32 -3.67
N ALA A 25 -10.11 8.39 -4.71
CA ALA A 25 -8.86 9.16 -4.70
C ALA A 25 -9.07 10.62 -4.25
N ASP A 26 -9.96 11.36 -4.92
CA ASP A 26 -10.22 12.78 -4.64
C ASP A 26 -10.91 13.03 -3.29
N LYS A 27 -11.42 11.97 -2.64
CA LYS A 27 -12.10 12.06 -1.34
C LYS A 27 -11.17 11.77 -0.16
N VAL A 28 -9.98 11.25 -0.43
CA VAL A 28 -9.10 10.68 0.60
C VAL A 28 -7.69 11.23 0.50
N VAL A 29 -7.21 11.54 -0.69
CA VAL A 29 -5.80 11.85 -0.95
C VAL A 29 -5.68 13.29 -1.45
N ALA A 30 -4.73 14.04 -0.90
CA ALA A 30 -4.44 15.40 -1.34
C ALA A 30 -3.76 15.39 -2.72
N GLN A 31 -3.94 16.46 -3.49
CA GLN A 31 -3.36 16.57 -4.83
C GLN A 31 -1.82 16.56 -4.81
N ASP A 32 -1.22 17.07 -3.74
CA ASP A 32 0.22 17.15 -3.48
C ASP A 32 0.73 16.03 -2.55
N VAL A 33 0.04 14.88 -2.52
CA VAL A 33 0.42 13.76 -1.66
C VAL A 33 1.86 13.31 -1.90
N LYS A 34 2.56 13.01 -0.80
CA LYS A 34 3.88 12.36 -0.82
C LYS A 34 3.78 10.93 -0.34
N LEU A 35 4.45 10.02 -1.04
CA LEU A 35 4.64 8.64 -0.59
C LEU A 35 6.10 8.43 -0.20
N ASN A 36 6.31 8.06 1.06
CA ASN A 36 7.57 7.59 1.59
C ASN A 36 7.42 6.09 1.83
N ILE A 37 8.17 5.27 1.10
CA ILE A 37 8.08 3.80 1.16
C ILE A 37 9.48 3.21 1.03
N ASP A 38 9.61 1.95 1.44
CA ASP A 38 10.79 1.12 1.19
C ASP A 38 11.27 1.19 -0.27
N ARG A 39 12.59 1.12 -0.45
CA ARG A 39 13.18 1.03 -1.78
C ARG A 39 12.87 -0.32 -2.41
N HIS A 40 12.65 -0.35 -3.71
CA HIS A 40 12.35 -1.59 -4.44
C HIS A 40 13.59 -2.12 -5.17
N PRO A 41 13.71 -3.46 -5.35
CA PRO A 41 14.70 -4.05 -6.23
C PRO A 41 14.61 -3.48 -7.66
N SER A 42 15.75 -3.33 -8.31
CA SER A 42 15.93 -2.74 -9.63
C SER A 42 17.16 -3.33 -10.32
N ALA A 43 17.32 -3.08 -11.62
CA ALA A 43 18.45 -3.60 -12.38
C ALA A 43 19.83 -3.16 -11.85
N ASN A 44 19.91 -1.99 -11.18
CA ASN A 44 21.13 -1.43 -10.61
C ASN A 44 21.09 -1.44 -9.07
N GLY A 45 20.41 -2.43 -8.51
CA GLY A 45 20.31 -2.64 -7.09
C GLY A 45 18.98 -2.25 -6.50
N SER A 46 18.92 -1.20 -5.66
CA SER A 46 17.63 -0.67 -5.18
C SER A 46 17.33 0.72 -5.73
N ALA A 47 16.07 0.97 -6.07
CA ALA A 47 15.57 2.26 -6.54
C ALA A 47 14.56 2.86 -5.55
N PRO A 48 14.55 4.20 -5.36
CA PRO A 48 13.49 4.85 -4.61
C PRO A 48 12.19 4.85 -5.40
N VAL A 49 11.06 4.78 -4.70
CA VAL A 49 9.76 5.12 -5.27
C VAL A 49 9.59 6.63 -5.15
N VAL A 50 9.37 7.32 -6.27
CA VAL A 50 9.23 8.78 -6.31
C VAL A 50 7.80 9.15 -6.66
N VAL A 51 7.06 9.62 -5.67
CA VAL A 51 5.65 10.03 -5.78
C VAL A 51 5.44 11.31 -4.98
N ASN A 52 5.11 12.40 -5.67
CA ASN A 52 4.95 13.73 -5.10
C ASN A 52 3.63 14.40 -5.51
N ASP A 53 2.73 13.65 -6.15
CA ASP A 53 1.40 14.11 -6.52
C ASP A 53 0.44 12.91 -6.61
N ILE A 54 -0.86 13.21 -6.65
CA ILE A 54 -1.92 12.20 -6.70
C ILE A 54 -1.85 11.34 -7.96
N LYS A 55 -1.38 11.88 -9.10
CA LYS A 55 -1.30 11.12 -10.34
C LYS A 55 -0.26 10.01 -10.21
N ALA A 56 0.95 10.35 -9.77
CA ALA A 56 2.02 9.40 -9.51
C ALA A 56 1.62 8.39 -8.42
N PHE A 57 0.87 8.83 -7.40
CA PHE A 57 0.37 7.95 -6.35
C PHE A 57 -0.59 6.90 -6.93
N LEU A 58 -1.57 7.30 -7.73
CA LEU A 58 -2.53 6.37 -8.33
C LEU A 58 -1.90 5.46 -9.38
N GLU A 59 -0.91 5.95 -10.14
CA GLU A 59 -0.09 5.11 -11.03
C GLU A 59 0.65 4.03 -10.23
N PHE A 60 1.23 4.40 -9.07
CA PHE A 60 1.89 3.45 -8.19
C PHE A 60 0.91 2.43 -7.56
N VAL A 61 -0.28 2.87 -7.12
CA VAL A 61 -1.33 1.94 -6.64
C VAL A 61 -1.70 0.93 -7.72
N LYS A 62 -1.93 1.38 -8.96
CA LYS A 62 -2.21 0.47 -10.09
C LYS A 62 -1.06 -0.51 -10.34
N PHE A 63 0.18 -0.02 -10.30
CA PHE A 63 1.37 -0.85 -10.46
C PHE A 63 1.48 -1.92 -9.37
N ALA A 64 1.33 -1.54 -8.10
CA ALA A 64 1.42 -2.47 -6.96
C ALA A 64 0.33 -3.57 -7.00
N ARG A 65 -0.83 -3.24 -7.60
CA ARG A 65 -1.93 -4.18 -7.79
C ARG A 65 -1.79 -5.09 -9.01
N ALA A 66 -0.89 -4.79 -9.93
CA ALA A 66 -0.79 -5.53 -11.19
C ALA A 66 -0.44 -7.01 -10.93
N GLY A 67 -1.16 -7.91 -11.61
CA GLY A 67 -0.93 -9.35 -11.51
C GLY A 67 -1.65 -10.05 -10.36
N TRP A 68 -2.26 -9.34 -9.41
CA TRP A 68 -3.09 -9.94 -8.36
C TRP A 68 -4.54 -10.09 -8.81
N GLU A 69 -5.17 -11.23 -8.55
CA GLU A 69 -6.62 -11.41 -8.73
C GLU A 69 -7.41 -10.71 -7.62
N THR A 70 -6.91 -10.80 -6.39
CA THR A 70 -7.39 -10.06 -5.22
C THR A 70 -6.19 -9.48 -4.51
N PHE A 71 -6.32 -8.27 -3.97
CA PHE A 71 -5.27 -7.59 -3.22
C PHE A 71 -5.94 -6.63 -2.25
N GLU A 72 -6.10 -7.08 -1.02
CA GLU A 72 -6.84 -6.40 0.03
C GLU A 72 -6.02 -6.36 1.32
N PHE A 73 -6.45 -5.51 2.26
CA PHE A 73 -5.74 -5.29 3.51
C PHE A 73 -6.66 -5.51 4.70
N LYS A 74 -6.32 -6.50 5.53
CA LYS A 74 -6.96 -6.72 6.81
C LYS A 74 -6.29 -5.85 7.88
N VAL A 75 -7.07 -4.98 8.51
CA VAL A 75 -6.60 -4.18 9.66
C VAL A 75 -6.40 -5.10 10.87
N ILE A 76 -5.16 -5.19 11.36
CA ILE A 76 -4.81 -5.93 12.58
C ILE A 76 -4.96 -5.02 13.80
N HIS A 77 -4.43 -3.81 13.70
CA HIS A 77 -4.54 -2.79 14.73
C HIS A 77 -4.42 -1.41 14.11
N TRP A 78 -4.97 -0.39 14.76
CA TRP A 78 -4.76 0.99 14.34
C TRP A 78 -4.94 1.97 15.50
N VAL A 79 -4.16 3.03 15.47
CA VAL A 79 -4.25 4.16 16.39
C VAL A 79 -4.35 5.44 15.59
N ALA A 80 -4.93 6.48 16.18
CA ALA A 80 -5.00 7.78 15.54
C ALA A 80 -5.06 8.87 16.60
N GLU A 81 -4.35 9.97 16.32
CA GLU A 81 -4.25 11.12 17.19
C GLU A 81 -4.09 12.38 16.33
N GLY A 82 -4.96 13.37 16.55
CA GLY A 82 -5.00 14.59 15.75
C GLY A 82 -5.16 14.30 14.25
N HIS A 83 -4.18 14.70 13.46
CA HIS A 83 -4.13 14.50 12.02
C HIS A 83 -3.29 13.29 11.59
N ASN A 84 -3.05 12.33 12.48
CA ASN A 84 -2.21 11.17 12.20
C ASN A 84 -2.98 9.87 12.41
N ILE A 85 -2.80 8.92 11.50
CA ILE A 85 -3.30 7.54 11.61
C ILE A 85 -2.10 6.61 11.47
N ALA A 86 -1.95 5.65 12.38
CA ALA A 86 -1.06 4.51 12.20
C ALA A 86 -1.90 3.24 12.07
N VAL A 87 -1.65 2.43 11.05
CA VAL A 87 -2.38 1.19 10.80
C VAL A 87 -1.42 0.03 10.59
N ARG A 88 -1.56 -1.01 11.41
CA ARG A 88 -0.95 -2.32 11.19
C ARG A 88 -1.91 -3.15 10.35
N TRP A 89 -1.44 -3.64 9.22
CA TRP A 89 -2.24 -4.44 8.30
C TRP A 89 -1.57 -5.77 7.97
N LYS A 90 -2.40 -6.70 7.51
CA LYS A 90 -1.99 -7.92 6.82
C LYS A 90 -2.59 -7.88 5.41
N ALA A 91 -1.74 -7.98 4.40
CA ALA A 91 -2.18 -8.13 3.02
C ALA A 91 -2.77 -9.53 2.82
N GLU A 92 -3.91 -9.59 2.15
CA GLU A 92 -4.58 -10.80 1.74
C GLU A 92 -4.73 -10.73 0.22
N ALA A 93 -3.83 -11.41 -0.50
CA ALA A 93 -3.76 -11.37 -1.94
C ALA A 93 -3.91 -12.77 -2.55
N ILE A 94 -4.42 -12.83 -3.77
CA ILE A 94 -4.55 -14.04 -4.58
C ILE A 94 -3.75 -13.86 -5.86
N MET A 95 -2.90 -14.83 -6.17
CA MET A 95 -2.10 -14.84 -7.40
C MET A 95 -3.01 -14.78 -8.63
N GLY A 96 -2.89 -13.73 -9.44
CA GLY A 96 -3.59 -13.64 -10.72
C GLY A 96 -2.89 -14.40 -11.84
N LYS A 97 -3.59 -14.59 -12.95
CA LYS A 97 -3.03 -15.23 -14.15
C LYS A 97 -1.94 -14.40 -14.83
N ASP A 98 -1.99 -13.09 -14.65
CA ASP A 98 -1.09 -12.12 -15.28
C ASP A 98 0.06 -11.69 -14.35
N TYR A 99 0.28 -12.40 -13.23
CA TYR A 99 1.41 -12.14 -12.35
C TYR A 99 2.72 -12.47 -13.05
N SER A 100 3.60 -11.48 -13.18
CA SER A 100 4.81 -11.56 -14.02
C SER A 100 6.12 -11.57 -13.24
N ALA A 101 6.11 -11.22 -11.96
CA ALA A 101 7.31 -11.25 -11.14
C ALA A 101 7.73 -12.71 -10.83
N PRO A 102 9.03 -12.99 -10.66
CA PRO A 102 9.51 -14.33 -10.33
C PRO A 102 8.84 -14.89 -9.09
N THR A 103 8.27 -16.09 -9.21
CA THR A 103 7.60 -16.77 -8.11
C THR A 103 7.53 -18.28 -8.36
N THR A 104 7.43 -19.07 -7.29
CA THR A 104 7.13 -20.51 -7.38
C THR A 104 5.63 -20.80 -7.29
N LEU A 105 4.80 -19.79 -7.08
CA LEU A 105 3.35 -19.92 -6.90
C LEU A 105 2.60 -19.95 -8.25
N LYS A 106 1.42 -20.54 -8.27
CA LYS A 106 0.52 -20.58 -9.45
C LYS A 106 -0.70 -19.66 -9.25
N PRO A 107 -1.40 -19.28 -10.34
CA PRO A 107 -2.65 -18.53 -10.22
C PRO A 107 -3.65 -19.21 -9.28
N GLY A 108 -4.31 -18.42 -8.44
CA GLY A 108 -5.23 -18.87 -7.38
C GLY A 108 -4.56 -19.18 -6.04
N ASP A 109 -3.22 -19.26 -5.95
CA ASP A 109 -2.55 -19.44 -4.66
C ASP A 109 -2.69 -18.19 -3.77
N PRO A 110 -2.92 -18.34 -2.46
CA PRO A 110 -2.99 -17.23 -1.54
C PRO A 110 -1.59 -16.75 -1.12
N VAL A 111 -1.44 -15.43 -1.01
CA VAL A 111 -0.23 -14.75 -0.54
C VAL A 111 -0.59 -13.78 0.56
N THR A 112 0.19 -13.81 1.64
CA THR A 112 0.01 -12.85 2.74
C THR A 112 1.34 -12.38 3.29
N TRP A 113 1.43 -11.09 3.60
CA TRP A 113 2.52 -10.47 4.33
C TRP A 113 1.95 -9.32 5.17
N ASN A 114 2.77 -8.66 5.96
CA ASN A 114 2.31 -7.61 6.86
C ASN A 114 3.05 -6.30 6.59
N GLY A 115 2.48 -5.22 7.11
CA GLY A 115 3.11 -3.91 7.04
C GLY A 115 2.44 -2.93 7.98
N THR A 116 2.99 -1.73 8.03
CA THR A 116 2.47 -0.63 8.83
C THR A 116 2.51 0.62 7.99
N ASP A 117 1.39 1.34 7.96
CA ASP A 117 1.31 2.66 7.33
C ASP A 117 1.09 3.74 8.38
N PHE A 118 1.74 4.87 8.18
CA PHE A 118 1.54 6.10 8.93
C PHE A 118 1.08 7.21 7.98
N LEU A 119 -0.15 7.65 8.18
CA LEU A 119 -0.85 8.60 7.32
C LEU A 119 -0.91 9.96 8.02
N VAL A 120 -0.49 11.00 7.31
CA VAL A 120 -0.60 12.40 7.76
C VAL A 120 -1.70 13.08 6.97
N ILE A 121 -2.63 13.68 7.69
CA ILE A 121 -3.85 14.30 7.17
C ILE A 121 -3.68 15.83 7.22
N ASN A 122 -4.23 16.55 6.24
CA ASN A 122 -4.26 18.01 6.23
C ASN A 122 -5.55 18.56 6.87
N ASP A 123 -5.66 19.88 7.00
CA ASP A 123 -6.84 20.52 7.62
C ASP A 123 -8.13 20.35 6.80
N SER A 124 -8.04 19.87 5.55
CA SER A 124 -9.18 19.50 4.70
C SER A 124 -9.55 18.01 4.80
N ASN A 125 -9.03 17.29 5.79
CA ASN A 125 -9.26 15.86 6.00
C ASN A 125 -8.79 14.95 4.84
N LEU A 126 -7.79 15.40 4.07
CA LEU A 126 -7.15 14.61 3.02
C LEU A 126 -5.75 14.16 3.45
N ILE A 127 -5.35 12.96 3.05
CA ILE A 127 -4.02 12.41 3.29
C ILE A 127 -3.01 13.16 2.41
N LYS A 128 -2.10 13.88 3.04
CA LYS A 128 -1.01 14.63 2.38
C LYS A 128 0.32 13.88 2.40
N GLU A 129 0.48 12.92 3.29
CA GLU A 129 1.68 12.11 3.38
C GLU A 129 1.33 10.67 3.76
N VAL A 130 1.93 9.73 3.05
CA VAL A 130 1.78 8.30 3.27
C VAL A 130 3.16 7.75 3.54
N ASN A 131 3.39 7.20 4.73
CA ASN A 131 4.64 6.55 5.11
C ASN A 131 4.37 5.06 5.26
N ILE A 132 5.05 4.23 4.48
CA ILE A 132 4.81 2.79 4.45
C ILE A 132 6.09 2.04 4.80
N ALA A 133 5.97 1.09 5.73
CA ALA A 133 6.98 0.10 6.00
C ALA A 133 6.35 -1.29 5.83
N GLN A 134 6.84 -2.07 4.87
CA GLN A 134 6.31 -3.39 4.54
C GLN A 134 7.32 -4.48 4.87
N ASP A 135 6.84 -5.66 5.23
CA ASP A 135 7.68 -6.84 5.34
C ASP A 135 7.96 -7.43 3.95
N MET A 136 8.79 -6.73 3.18
CA MET A 136 9.17 -7.14 1.83
C MET A 136 9.94 -8.47 1.84
N MET A 137 10.70 -8.74 2.91
CA MET A 137 11.42 -10.00 3.05
C MET A 137 10.46 -11.18 3.20
N GLU A 138 9.40 -11.04 4.01
CA GLU A 138 8.33 -12.03 4.08
C GLU A 138 7.63 -12.20 2.73
N LEU A 139 7.29 -11.10 2.04
CA LEU A 139 6.69 -11.17 0.70
C LEU A 139 7.58 -11.98 -0.26
N PHE A 140 8.86 -11.67 -0.36
CA PHE A 140 9.79 -12.40 -1.22
C PHE A 140 9.93 -13.86 -0.83
N HIS A 141 9.97 -14.16 0.48
CA HIS A 141 10.00 -15.53 0.97
C HIS A 141 8.75 -16.31 0.55
N VAL A 142 7.56 -15.74 0.73
CA VAL A 142 6.28 -16.38 0.36
C VAL A 142 6.17 -16.57 -1.16
N LEU A 143 6.73 -15.67 -1.96
CA LEU A 143 6.84 -15.84 -3.42
C LEU A 143 7.85 -16.93 -3.82
N GLY A 144 8.57 -17.53 -2.87
CA GLY A 144 9.55 -18.58 -3.14
C GLY A 144 10.91 -18.04 -3.62
N MET A 145 11.18 -16.75 -3.41
CA MET A 145 12.49 -16.17 -3.72
C MET A 145 13.51 -16.61 -2.68
N THR A 146 14.65 -17.12 -3.13
CA THR A 146 15.77 -17.54 -2.27
C THR A 146 16.87 -16.48 -2.16
N SER A 147 16.82 -15.47 -3.00
CA SER A 147 17.69 -14.30 -2.97
C SER A 147 16.97 -13.09 -3.55
N VAL A 148 17.32 -11.91 -3.06
CA VAL A 148 16.87 -10.63 -3.61
C VAL A 148 18.12 -9.94 -4.15
N PRO A 149 18.31 -9.91 -5.48
CA PRO A 149 19.41 -9.15 -6.04
C PRO A 149 19.20 -7.66 -5.75
N VAL A 150 20.20 -7.06 -5.11
CA VAL A 150 20.32 -5.63 -4.77
C VAL A 150 21.63 -5.07 -5.30
#